data_AF-A0AAW2XMS5-F1
#
_entry.id   AF-A0AAW2XMS5-F1
#
_cell.length_a   1.000
_cell.length_b   1.000
_cell.length_c   1.000
_cell.angle_alpha   90.00
_cell.angle_beta   90.00
_cell.angle_gamma   90.00
#
_symmetry.space_group_name_H-M   'P 1'
#
loop_
_entity.id
_entity.type
_entity.pdbx_description
1 polymer ?
#
loop_
_entity_poly.entity_id
_entity_poly.type
_entity_poly.pdbx_seq_one_letter_code
_entity_poly.pdbx_strand_id
1 'polypeptide(L)'
;MEMLNLIIRARIRNSGLFSFHWRCKELGISMLSFADDLLLFSEADVNSVTLFKDALMEFSDASGLEANPSKSVILLSKSAADMSTSIQTVLNFQIGLLHVKYLGVPINSSRITLADCAPLIAKMDKRLQGWSSYRLSFAARVQLIRSILCSLSVYWSSSFILPKGVIKVLEMKIRQFLWKGTNGTGYAKVSWHVCCLPKESGEQGIPNLQALNQALISKHVWDFLQNKESSIWVQWVRTYKLRSKSTWEIPTASSTWSWKKILSLCRKLTPMLEFQIATGTKFWLWKDLWHPIGILSLLFPRAPTVTDKDVMTILGDIPSISTGEDSILWKFGNFSTSSAYKVFSPTAAKVPWNGLSSAGLSSNGMEVLNGDGTVQRQASHYGSLPSNLSLFGVSHLEGKKQPSILQHFFFSRGGFITCCGAS
;
A
#
# COMPACT_ATOMS: atom_id res chain seq x y z
N MET A 1 12.00 -19.55 9.40
CA MET A 1 11.08 -19.26 8.26
C MET A 1 11.69 -19.55 6.91
N GLU A 2 12.91 -19.08 6.61
CA GLU A 2 13.55 -19.41 5.32
C GLU A 2 13.78 -20.92 5.16
N MET A 3 14.17 -21.60 6.25
CA MET A 3 14.25 -23.07 6.30
C MET A 3 12.90 -23.74 5.96
N LEU A 4 11.78 -23.28 6.53
CA LEU A 4 10.44 -23.79 6.19
C LEU A 4 10.13 -23.61 4.68
N ASN A 5 10.50 -22.47 4.10
CA ASN A 5 10.34 -22.24 2.65
C ASN A 5 11.11 -23.28 1.84
N LEU A 6 12.35 -23.56 2.23
CA LEU A 6 13.20 -24.57 1.58
C LEU A 6 12.62 -25.98 1.71
N ILE A 7 12.13 -26.36 2.90
CA ILE A 7 11.46 -27.65 3.14
C ILE A 7 10.25 -27.80 2.22
N ILE A 8 9.35 -26.81 2.21
CA ILE A 8 8.15 -26.81 1.36
C ILE A 8 8.55 -26.94 -0.12
N ARG A 9 9.52 -26.14 -0.59
CA ARG A 9 9.98 -26.21 -1.99
C ARG A 9 10.62 -27.55 -2.34
N ALA A 10 11.39 -28.15 -1.43
CA ALA A 10 11.97 -29.46 -1.62
C ALA A 10 10.89 -30.55 -1.76
N ARG A 11 9.89 -30.54 -0.86
CA ARG A 11 8.76 -31.48 -0.89
C ARG A 11 7.90 -31.32 -2.14
N ILE A 12 7.64 -30.09 -2.58
CA ILE A 12 6.89 -29.83 -3.81
C ILE A 12 7.61 -30.41 -5.03
N ARG A 13 8.95 -30.26 -5.10
CA ARG A 13 9.74 -30.81 -6.21
C ARG A 13 9.81 -32.33 -6.20
N ASN A 14 9.88 -32.95 -5.01
CA ASN A 14 10.08 -34.39 -4.88
C ASN A 14 8.79 -35.20 -5.00
N SER A 15 7.65 -34.68 -4.55
CA SER A 15 6.40 -35.45 -4.56
C SER A 15 5.72 -35.49 -5.93
N GLY A 16 5.77 -34.40 -6.69
CA GLY A 16 4.98 -34.22 -7.92
C GLY A 16 3.46 -34.18 -7.72
N LEU A 17 2.98 -34.28 -6.48
CA LEU A 17 1.55 -34.38 -6.12
C LEU A 17 0.97 -33.04 -5.63
N PHE A 18 1.80 -32.00 -5.54
CA PHE A 18 1.36 -30.68 -5.09
C PHE A 18 0.71 -29.88 -6.21
N SER A 19 -0.51 -29.42 -5.96
CA SER A 19 -1.24 -28.55 -6.87
C SER A 19 -1.21 -27.10 -6.36
N PHE A 20 -0.63 -26.21 -7.18
CA PHE A 20 -0.60 -24.80 -6.88
C PHE A 20 -1.99 -24.17 -7.02
N HIS A 21 -2.26 -23.18 -6.17
CA HIS A 21 -3.37 -22.25 -6.41
C HIS A 21 -3.26 -21.66 -7.82
N TRP A 22 -4.35 -21.60 -8.59
CA TRP A 22 -4.32 -21.21 -10.01
C TRP A 22 -3.71 -19.81 -10.27
N ARG A 23 -3.85 -18.87 -9.31
CA ARG A 23 -3.18 -17.54 -9.32
C ARG A 23 -1.75 -17.53 -8.77
N CYS A 24 -1.17 -18.68 -8.50
CA CYS A 24 0.20 -18.83 -8.01
C CYS A 24 1.06 -19.76 -8.86
N LYS A 25 0.42 -20.66 -9.63
CA LYS A 25 1.04 -21.73 -10.40
C LYS A 25 2.19 -21.27 -11.30
N GLU A 26 1.99 -20.21 -12.07
CA GLU A 26 2.97 -19.73 -13.05
C GLU A 26 4.19 -19.08 -12.39
N LEU A 27 4.02 -18.54 -11.18
CA LEU A 27 5.11 -17.96 -10.39
C LEU A 27 5.64 -18.90 -9.30
N GLY A 28 5.12 -20.12 -9.20
CA GLY A 28 5.49 -21.09 -8.16
C GLY A 28 5.30 -20.57 -6.72
N ILE A 29 4.31 -19.71 -6.47
CA ILE A 29 4.10 -19.11 -5.14
C ILE A 29 3.33 -20.09 -4.24
N SER A 30 4.01 -20.79 -3.34
CA SER A 30 3.39 -21.67 -2.35
C SER A 30 3.28 -21.04 -0.95
N MET A 31 4.13 -20.05 -0.63
CA MET A 31 4.18 -19.43 0.68
C MET A 31 4.55 -17.94 0.61
N LEU A 32 3.89 -17.13 1.44
CA LEU A 32 4.34 -15.79 1.84
C LEU A 32 4.55 -15.80 3.35
N SER A 33 5.64 -15.19 3.82
CA SER A 33 5.98 -15.14 5.24
C SER A 33 6.40 -13.74 5.65
N PHE A 34 6.02 -13.34 6.86
CA PHE A 34 6.53 -12.15 7.51
C PHE A 34 6.68 -12.42 9.00
N ALA A 35 7.93 -12.47 9.48
CA ALA A 35 8.22 -12.92 10.85
C ALA A 35 7.52 -14.28 11.13
N ASP A 36 6.66 -14.33 12.14
CA ASP A 36 5.86 -15.48 12.58
C ASP A 36 4.54 -15.68 11.79
N ASP A 37 4.11 -14.68 11.03
CA ASP A 37 2.89 -14.76 10.22
C ASP A 37 3.16 -15.43 8.86
N LEU A 38 2.42 -16.50 8.59
CA LEU A 38 2.51 -17.32 7.37
C LEU A 38 1.22 -17.30 6.58
N LEU A 39 1.36 -17.25 5.26
CA LEU A 39 0.30 -17.57 4.31
C LEU A 39 0.76 -18.69 3.39
N LEU A 40 0.02 -19.80 3.39
CA LEU A 40 0.24 -20.96 2.54
C LEU A 40 -0.83 -21.00 1.45
N PHE A 41 -0.42 -21.24 0.21
CA PHE A 41 -1.29 -21.23 -0.98
C PHE A 41 -1.21 -22.57 -1.71
N SER A 42 -2.35 -23.22 -1.91
CA SER A 42 -2.47 -24.40 -2.77
C SER A 42 -3.85 -24.47 -3.43
N GLU A 43 -4.02 -25.44 -4.30
CA GLU A 43 -5.34 -25.95 -4.64
C GLU A 43 -5.97 -26.63 -3.41
N ALA A 44 -7.30 -26.71 -3.38
CA ALA A 44 -8.04 -27.27 -2.27
C ALA A 44 -8.15 -28.79 -2.41
N ASP A 45 -7.04 -29.48 -2.19
CA ASP A 45 -6.95 -30.94 -2.28
C ASP A 45 -6.19 -31.53 -1.07
N VAL A 46 -6.44 -32.82 -0.80
CA VAL A 46 -5.87 -33.49 0.37
C VAL A 46 -4.35 -33.68 0.25
N ASN A 47 -3.83 -33.90 -0.97
CA ASN A 47 -2.40 -34.17 -1.18
C ASN A 47 -1.56 -32.92 -0.87
N SER A 48 -1.95 -31.76 -1.42
CA SER A 48 -1.26 -30.49 -1.19
C SER A 48 -1.31 -30.07 0.28
N VAL A 49 -2.45 -30.29 0.93
CA VAL A 49 -2.65 -29.96 2.35
C VAL A 49 -1.84 -30.88 3.25
N THR A 50 -1.77 -32.19 2.94
CA THR A 50 -0.93 -33.15 3.66
C THR A 50 0.54 -32.80 3.51
N LEU A 51 0.98 -32.40 2.32
CA LEU A 51 2.35 -31.93 2.12
C LEU A 51 2.70 -30.72 3.00
N PHE A 52 1.77 -29.76 3.13
CA PHE A 52 1.98 -28.64 4.06
C PHE A 52 2.03 -29.09 5.51
N LYS A 53 1.16 -30.01 5.93
CA LYS A 53 1.20 -30.59 7.29
C LYS A 53 2.57 -31.22 7.56
N ASP A 54 3.04 -32.08 6.66
CA ASP A 54 4.32 -32.78 6.82
C ASP A 54 5.49 -31.81 6.84
N ALA A 55 5.47 -30.77 6.00
CA ALA A 55 6.49 -29.72 6.01
C ALA A 55 6.49 -28.92 7.32
N LEU A 56 5.32 -28.64 7.90
CA LEU A 56 5.20 -27.96 9.19
C LEU A 56 5.69 -28.86 10.33
N MET A 57 5.38 -30.15 10.31
CA MET A 57 5.87 -31.12 11.30
C MET A 57 7.40 -31.26 11.24
N GLU A 58 7.97 -31.43 10.04
CA GLU A 58 9.43 -31.50 9.86
C GLU A 58 10.13 -30.22 10.34
N PHE A 59 9.55 -29.05 10.06
CA PHE A 59 10.08 -27.79 10.56
C PHE A 59 9.98 -27.69 12.09
N SER A 60 8.88 -28.17 12.66
CA SER A 60 8.67 -28.22 14.11
C SER A 60 9.72 -29.10 14.78
N ASP A 61 9.95 -30.31 14.26
CA ASP A 61 10.95 -31.25 14.78
C ASP A 61 12.36 -30.67 14.70
N ALA A 62 12.68 -29.94 13.63
CA ALA A 62 14.00 -29.36 13.42
C ALA A 62 14.24 -28.06 14.23
N SER A 63 13.20 -27.27 14.51
CA SER A 63 13.33 -25.94 15.12
C SER A 63 12.79 -25.82 16.54
N GLY A 64 11.95 -26.76 16.97
CA GLY A 64 11.15 -26.67 18.20
C GLY A 64 10.00 -25.67 18.14
N LEU A 65 9.70 -25.08 16.97
CA LEU A 65 8.62 -24.11 16.79
C LEU A 65 7.37 -24.76 16.20
N GLU A 66 6.25 -24.62 16.91
CA GLU A 66 4.97 -25.20 16.52
C GLU A 66 4.01 -24.15 15.93
N ALA A 67 3.21 -24.57 14.95
CA ALA A 67 2.11 -23.75 14.45
C ALA A 67 0.99 -23.71 15.50
N ASN A 68 0.53 -22.51 15.87
CA ASN A 68 -0.50 -22.35 16.88
C ASN A 68 -1.90 -22.62 16.27
N PRO A 69 -2.60 -23.71 16.64
CA PRO A 69 -3.88 -24.06 16.02
C PRO A 69 -4.99 -23.04 16.31
N SER A 70 -4.90 -22.32 17.44
CA SER A 70 -5.88 -21.31 17.83
C SER A 70 -5.75 -20.00 17.03
N LYS A 71 -4.55 -19.71 16.49
CA LYS A 71 -4.29 -18.56 15.63
C LYS A 71 -4.30 -18.92 14.15
N SER A 72 -4.23 -20.22 13.83
CA SER A 72 -4.16 -20.71 12.46
C SER A 72 -5.55 -20.97 11.89
N VAL A 73 -5.78 -20.48 10.67
CA VAL A 73 -7.09 -20.45 10.04
C VAL A 73 -6.99 -20.89 8.59
N ILE A 74 -7.90 -21.79 8.20
CA ILE A 74 -8.09 -22.25 6.83
C ILE A 74 -9.12 -21.36 6.14
N LEU A 75 -8.75 -20.80 4.99
CA LEU A 75 -9.64 -20.07 4.09
C LEU A 75 -9.86 -20.87 2.81
N LEU A 76 -11.10 -21.30 2.61
CA LEU A 76 -11.53 -22.05 1.43
C LEU A 76 -12.34 -21.16 0.48
N SER A 77 -12.09 -21.33 -0.81
CA SER A 77 -12.98 -20.77 -1.83
C SER A 77 -14.35 -21.44 -1.78
N LYS A 78 -15.41 -20.72 -2.19
CA LYS A 78 -16.78 -21.26 -2.24
C LYS A 78 -16.91 -22.55 -3.06
N SER A 79 -16.10 -22.70 -4.11
CA SER A 79 -16.08 -23.88 -4.97
C SER A 79 -15.41 -25.10 -4.34
N ALA A 80 -14.74 -24.94 -3.20
CA ALA A 80 -14.06 -26.01 -2.47
C ALA A 80 -14.72 -26.30 -1.11
N ALA A 81 -15.99 -25.89 -0.94
CA ALA A 81 -16.72 -26.10 0.29
C ALA A 81 -16.85 -27.59 0.64
N ASP A 82 -16.98 -28.46 -0.36
CA ASP A 82 -17.12 -29.90 -0.17
C ASP A 82 -15.85 -30.54 0.43
N MET A 83 -14.68 -29.94 0.18
CA MET A 83 -13.38 -30.41 0.70
C MET A 83 -13.09 -29.92 2.12
N SER A 84 -13.96 -29.09 2.69
CA SER A 84 -13.84 -28.47 4.01
C SER A 84 -13.50 -29.47 5.11
N THR A 85 -14.32 -30.52 5.27
CA THR A 85 -14.15 -31.52 6.33
C THR A 85 -12.85 -32.31 6.18
N SER A 86 -12.52 -32.73 4.95
CA SER A 86 -11.30 -33.49 4.67
C SER A 86 -10.05 -32.68 4.99
N ILE A 87 -10.00 -31.42 4.56
CA ILE A 87 -8.88 -30.51 4.80
C ILE A 87 -8.75 -30.17 6.28
N GLN A 88 -9.86 -29.94 6.97
CA GLN A 88 -9.87 -29.68 8.41
C GLN A 88 -9.35 -30.88 9.21
N THR A 89 -9.69 -32.10 8.80
CA THR A 89 -9.22 -33.34 9.44
C THR A 89 -7.70 -33.49 9.30
N VAL A 90 -7.12 -33.06 8.18
CA VAL A 90 -5.66 -33.15 7.96
C VAL A 90 -4.90 -32.13 8.81
N LEU A 91 -5.24 -30.84 8.72
CA LEU A 91 -4.48 -29.76 9.36
C LEU A 91 -4.85 -29.49 10.82
N ASN A 92 -6.07 -29.88 11.24
CA ASN A 92 -6.61 -29.58 12.56
C ASN A 92 -6.64 -28.07 12.90
N PHE A 93 -6.85 -27.23 11.89
CA PHE A 93 -7.04 -25.78 12.06
C PHE A 93 -8.51 -25.40 11.89
N GLN A 94 -8.90 -24.27 12.46
CA GLN A 94 -10.27 -23.77 12.30
C GLN A 94 -10.51 -23.26 10.89
N ILE A 95 -11.69 -23.55 10.34
CA ILE A 95 -12.13 -22.96 9.08
C ILE A 95 -12.66 -21.56 9.35
N GLY A 96 -12.04 -20.58 8.72
CA GLY A 96 -12.42 -19.18 8.86
C GLY A 96 -13.14 -18.64 7.64
N LEU A 97 -13.79 -17.51 7.86
CA LEU A 97 -14.30 -16.66 6.78
C LEU A 97 -13.21 -15.70 6.32
N LEU A 98 -13.38 -15.17 5.13
CA LEU A 98 -12.41 -14.31 4.45
C LEU A 98 -11.89 -13.11 5.27
N HIS A 99 -12.64 -12.64 6.28
CA HIS A 99 -12.29 -11.50 7.14
C HIS A 99 -11.21 -11.82 8.20
N VAL A 100 -10.18 -12.59 7.85
CA VAL A 100 -9.02 -12.84 8.72
C VAL A 100 -8.10 -11.63 8.68
N LYS A 101 -7.46 -11.31 9.81
CA LYS A 101 -6.44 -10.25 9.88
C LYS A 101 -5.07 -10.83 9.60
N TYR A 102 -4.30 -10.16 8.76
CA TYR A 102 -2.89 -10.45 8.53
C TYR A 102 -2.09 -9.16 8.68
N LEU A 103 -1.01 -9.18 9.46
CA LEU A 103 -0.23 -7.98 9.81
C LEU A 103 -1.09 -6.80 10.30
N GLY A 104 -2.14 -7.10 11.08
CA GLY A 104 -3.01 -6.09 11.68
C GLY A 104 -3.98 -5.39 10.72
N VAL A 105 -4.11 -5.86 9.47
CA VAL A 105 -5.11 -5.39 8.49
C VAL A 105 -5.99 -6.54 8.00
N PRO A 106 -7.27 -6.28 7.66
CA PRO A 106 -8.16 -7.32 7.20
C PRO A 106 -7.78 -7.77 5.78
N ILE A 107 -7.71 -9.08 5.58
CA ILE A 107 -7.71 -9.67 4.26
C ILE A 107 -9.15 -9.58 3.73
N ASN A 108 -9.33 -9.00 2.55
CA ASN A 108 -10.65 -8.91 1.92
C ASN A 108 -10.50 -9.03 0.39
N SER A 109 -11.40 -9.78 -0.24
CA SER A 109 -11.51 -9.90 -1.70
C SER A 109 -12.27 -8.73 -2.34
N SER A 110 -13.07 -8.06 -1.52
CA SER A 110 -13.99 -7.00 -1.92
C SER A 110 -13.45 -5.63 -1.54
N ARG A 111 -14.21 -4.59 -1.91
CA ARG A 111 -13.91 -3.22 -1.52
C ARG A 111 -13.92 -3.12 0.01
N ILE A 112 -12.83 -2.64 0.60
CA ILE A 112 -12.77 -2.38 2.03
C ILE A 112 -13.91 -1.43 2.46
N THR A 113 -14.60 -1.79 3.53
CA THR A 113 -15.76 -1.07 4.05
C THR A 113 -15.37 -0.19 5.23
N LEU A 114 -16.32 0.62 5.72
CA LEU A 114 -16.14 1.37 6.95
C LEU A 114 -15.95 0.43 8.15
N ALA A 115 -16.69 -0.67 8.20
CA ALA A 115 -16.61 -1.67 9.25
C ALA A 115 -15.23 -2.33 9.31
N ASP A 116 -14.65 -2.67 8.16
CA ASP A 116 -13.29 -3.21 8.07
C ASP A 116 -12.23 -2.24 8.62
N CYS A 117 -12.48 -0.93 8.52
CA CYS A 117 -11.60 0.12 9.03
C CYS A 117 -11.88 0.51 10.49
N ALA A 118 -12.84 -0.12 11.17
CA ALA A 118 -13.13 0.14 12.58
C ALA A 118 -11.90 0.01 13.48
N PRO A 119 -10.98 -0.96 13.30
CA PRO A 119 -9.76 -1.04 14.11
C PRO A 119 -8.84 0.18 13.97
N LEU A 120 -8.75 0.77 12.76
CA LEU A 120 -7.98 2.00 12.54
C LEU A 120 -8.62 3.18 13.28
N ILE A 121 -9.95 3.30 13.19
CA ILE A 121 -10.70 4.36 13.87
C ILE A 121 -10.57 4.22 15.39
N ALA A 122 -10.72 3.01 15.93
CA ALA A 122 -10.56 2.73 17.36
C ALA A 122 -9.14 3.03 17.86
N LYS A 123 -8.10 2.75 17.07
CA LYS A 123 -6.71 3.13 17.40
C LYS A 123 -6.55 4.65 17.50
N MET A 124 -7.16 5.39 16.58
CA MET A 124 -7.16 6.86 16.62
C MET A 124 -7.90 7.38 17.85
N ASP A 125 -9.08 6.82 18.14
CA ASP A 125 -9.88 7.19 19.31
C ASP A 125 -9.14 6.93 20.62
N LYS A 126 -8.46 5.77 20.75
CA LYS A 126 -7.64 5.48 21.93
C LYS A 126 -6.53 6.51 22.14
N ARG A 127 -5.89 7.01 21.08
CA ARG A 127 -4.88 8.08 21.19
C ARG A 127 -5.50 9.40 21.61
N LEU A 128 -6.64 9.77 21.00
CA LEU A 128 -7.36 11.00 21.32
C LEU A 128 -7.86 11.00 22.78
N GLN A 129 -8.42 9.89 23.25
CA GLN A 129 -8.83 9.69 24.64
C GLN A 129 -7.63 9.76 25.59
N GLY A 130 -6.51 9.16 25.21
CA GLY A 130 -5.27 9.24 25.99
C GLY A 130 -4.75 10.66 26.15
N TRP A 131 -5.07 11.57 25.22
CA TRP A 131 -4.72 12.99 25.34
C TRP A 131 -5.79 13.84 26.02
N SER A 132 -6.95 13.26 26.37
CA SER A 132 -8.09 14.02 26.91
C SER A 132 -7.76 14.80 28.18
N SER A 133 -6.91 14.23 29.02
CA SER A 133 -6.46 14.82 30.30
C SER A 133 -5.46 15.97 30.14
N TYR A 134 -4.84 16.14 28.97
CA TYR A 134 -3.79 17.13 28.78
C TYR A 134 -4.34 18.45 28.22
N ARG A 135 -3.93 19.58 28.81
CA ARG A 135 -4.18 20.91 28.26
C ARG A 135 -3.13 21.24 27.20
N LEU A 136 -3.43 20.91 25.95
CA LEU A 136 -2.49 21.06 24.84
C LEU A 136 -2.67 22.41 24.12
N SER A 137 -1.54 23.10 23.88
CA SER A 137 -1.54 24.29 23.02
C SER A 137 -1.94 23.93 21.58
N PHE A 138 -2.35 24.93 20.79
CA PHE A 138 -2.69 24.70 19.38
C PHE A 138 -1.50 24.09 18.60
N ALA A 139 -0.29 24.61 18.81
CA ALA A 139 0.92 24.10 18.17
C ALA A 139 1.20 22.63 18.57
N ALA A 140 1.04 22.28 19.85
CA ALA A 140 1.21 20.91 20.33
C ALA A 140 0.19 19.95 19.67
N ARG A 141 -1.08 20.39 19.52
CA ARG A 141 -2.10 19.60 18.81
C ARG A 141 -1.75 19.38 17.35
N VAL A 142 -1.33 20.40 16.62
CA VAL A 142 -0.86 20.27 15.22
C VAL A 142 0.30 19.27 15.13
N GLN A 143 1.25 19.33 16.07
CA GLN A 143 2.39 18.42 16.08
C GLN A 143 1.95 16.96 16.32
N LEU A 144 1.08 16.70 17.30
CA LEU A 144 0.56 15.35 17.58
C LEU A 144 -0.26 14.78 16.43
N ILE A 145 -1.05 15.63 15.76
CA ILE A 145 -1.79 15.24 14.55
C ILE A 145 -0.82 14.74 13.49
N ARG A 146 0.23 15.50 13.21
CA ARG A 146 1.22 15.16 12.18
C ARG A 146 2.01 13.91 12.56
N SER A 147 2.59 13.87 13.75
CA SER A 147 3.52 12.80 14.12
C SER A 147 2.81 11.48 14.45
N ILE A 148 1.59 11.53 14.99
CA ILE A 148 0.90 10.33 15.50
C ILE A 148 -0.40 10.04 14.74
N LEU A 149 -1.33 10.99 14.61
CA LEU A 149 -2.64 10.66 14.03
C LEU A 149 -2.57 10.37 12.53
N CYS A 150 -1.83 11.18 11.77
CA CYS A 150 -1.62 10.94 10.35
C CYS A 150 -0.78 9.69 10.11
N SER A 151 0.26 9.43 10.91
CA SER A 151 1.12 8.25 10.78
C SER A 151 0.37 6.93 11.03
N LEU A 152 -0.61 6.89 11.95
CA LEU A 152 -1.49 5.72 12.14
C LEU A 152 -2.20 5.29 10.84
N SER A 153 -2.56 6.26 10.00
CA SER A 153 -3.26 6.00 8.74
C SER A 153 -2.34 5.62 7.58
N VAL A 154 -1.02 5.85 7.69
CA VAL A 154 -0.04 5.60 6.62
C VAL A 154 0.01 4.12 6.25
N TYR A 155 0.06 3.23 7.26
CA TYR A 155 0.12 1.79 7.01
C TYR A 155 -1.09 1.31 6.20
N TRP A 156 -2.30 1.65 6.67
CA TRP A 156 -3.54 1.32 5.96
C TRP A 156 -3.63 2.00 4.58
N SER A 157 -3.19 3.25 4.48
CA SER A 157 -3.18 4.00 3.23
C SER A 157 -2.16 3.48 2.21
N SER A 158 -1.15 2.73 2.66
CA SER A 158 -0.15 2.10 1.79
C SER A 158 -0.60 0.72 1.28
N SER A 159 -1.46 0.04 2.03
CA SER A 159 -2.00 -1.28 1.67
C SER A 159 -3.33 -1.19 0.91
N PHE A 160 -4.16 -0.19 1.22
CA PHE A 160 -5.54 -0.08 0.70
C PHE A 160 -5.82 1.27 0.07
N ILE A 161 -6.68 1.27 -0.94
CA ILE A 161 -7.36 2.49 -1.39
C ILE A 161 -8.51 2.74 -0.41
N LEU A 162 -8.33 3.69 0.50
CA LEU A 162 -9.28 3.95 1.57
C LEU A 162 -10.59 4.53 1.03
N PRO A 163 -11.76 4.07 1.52
CA PRO A 163 -13.04 4.65 1.17
C PRO A 163 -13.10 6.10 1.64
N LYS A 164 -13.67 6.98 0.81
CA LYS A 164 -13.90 8.39 1.16
C LYS A 164 -14.63 8.55 2.51
N GLY A 165 -15.54 7.64 2.85
CA GLY A 165 -16.23 7.65 4.14
C GLY A 165 -15.27 7.48 5.33
N VAL A 166 -14.32 6.56 5.24
CA VAL A 166 -13.30 6.34 6.27
C VAL A 166 -12.41 7.56 6.40
N ILE A 167 -11.93 8.12 5.27
CA ILE A 167 -11.13 9.34 5.26
C ILE A 167 -11.88 10.49 5.93
N LYS A 168 -13.16 10.69 5.61
CA LYS A 168 -14.00 11.73 6.22
C LYS A 168 -14.14 11.55 7.74
N VAL A 169 -14.30 10.32 8.23
CA VAL A 169 -14.39 10.04 9.67
C VAL A 169 -13.07 10.36 10.38
N LEU A 170 -11.94 9.95 9.80
CA LEU A 170 -10.61 10.26 10.35
C LEU A 170 -10.36 11.77 10.36
N GLU A 171 -10.61 12.47 9.25
CA GLU A 171 -10.47 13.92 9.17
C GLU A 171 -11.40 14.64 10.15
N MET A 172 -12.64 14.18 10.31
CA MET A 172 -13.59 14.74 11.28
C MET A 172 -13.02 14.67 12.71
N LYS A 173 -12.47 13.53 13.11
CA LYS A 173 -11.86 13.35 14.44
C LYS A 173 -10.62 14.23 14.62
N ILE A 174 -9.77 14.29 13.59
CA ILE A 174 -8.58 15.17 13.59
C ILE A 174 -9.00 16.65 13.70
N ARG A 175 -10.02 17.09 12.94
CA ARG A 175 -10.56 18.45 13.00
C ARG A 175 -11.13 18.79 14.37
N GLN A 176 -11.90 17.87 14.95
CA GLN A 176 -12.47 18.05 16.29
C GLN A 176 -11.34 18.23 17.32
N PHE A 177 -10.33 17.36 17.30
CA PHE A 177 -9.17 17.49 18.17
C PHE A 177 -8.42 18.83 17.97
N LEU A 178 -8.17 19.20 16.72
CA LEU A 178 -7.44 20.44 16.37
C LEU A 178 -8.12 21.71 16.88
N TRP A 179 -9.45 21.81 16.75
CA TRP A 179 -10.18 23.03 17.07
C TRP A 179 -10.80 23.00 18.46
N LYS A 180 -11.57 21.96 18.77
CA LYS A 180 -12.30 21.81 20.04
C LYS A 180 -11.44 21.29 21.19
N GLY A 181 -10.25 20.78 20.87
CA GLY A 181 -9.40 20.14 21.86
C GLY A 181 -10.12 18.96 22.48
N THR A 182 -9.82 18.70 23.73
CA THR A 182 -10.33 17.56 24.48
C THR A 182 -11.56 17.89 25.31
N ASN A 183 -11.81 19.18 25.55
CA ASN A 183 -12.93 19.68 26.36
C ASN A 183 -14.17 20.03 25.53
N GLY A 184 -14.13 19.81 24.20
CA GLY A 184 -15.27 20.00 23.31
C GLY A 184 -15.63 21.46 22.98
N THR A 185 -14.93 22.43 23.55
CA THR A 185 -15.17 23.86 23.37
C THR A 185 -14.28 24.43 22.26
N GLY A 186 -14.89 25.03 21.23
CA GLY A 186 -14.19 25.66 20.12
C GLY A 186 -14.92 25.54 18.77
N TYR A 187 -14.65 26.49 17.88
CA TYR A 187 -15.14 26.47 16.50
C TYR A 187 -13.97 26.44 15.51
N ALA A 188 -14.20 25.87 14.32
CA ALA A 188 -13.20 25.86 13.27
C ALA A 188 -12.98 27.29 12.77
N LYS A 189 -11.78 27.84 13.02
CA LYS A 189 -11.44 29.20 12.57
C LYS A 189 -11.06 29.24 11.10
N VAL A 190 -10.62 28.11 10.56
CA VAL A 190 -10.10 27.99 9.20
C VAL A 190 -10.65 26.74 8.54
N SER A 191 -10.91 26.83 7.24
CA SER A 191 -11.38 25.68 6.46
C SER A 191 -10.33 24.55 6.49
N TRP A 192 -10.80 23.31 6.45
CA TRP A 192 -9.88 22.17 6.48
C TRP A 192 -8.97 22.09 5.25
N HIS A 193 -9.50 22.50 4.10
CA HIS A 193 -8.72 22.57 2.87
C HIS A 193 -7.48 23.46 3.07
N VAL A 194 -7.67 24.61 3.70
CA VAL A 194 -6.61 25.55 4.03
C VAL A 194 -5.61 24.90 4.99
N CYS A 195 -6.07 24.31 6.11
CA CYS A 195 -5.19 23.59 7.05
C CYS A 195 -4.29 22.49 6.41
N CYS A 196 -4.72 21.93 5.28
CA CYS A 196 -4.01 20.89 4.54
C CYS A 196 -2.98 21.41 3.52
N LEU A 197 -2.91 22.72 3.30
CA LEU A 197 -1.97 23.31 2.35
C LEU A 197 -0.53 23.15 2.85
N PRO A 198 0.45 23.12 1.92
CA PRO A 198 1.85 22.99 2.27
C PRO A 198 2.32 24.08 3.24
N LYS A 199 3.26 23.75 4.13
CA LYS A 199 3.89 24.75 5.02
C LYS A 199 4.53 25.92 4.25
N GLU A 200 5.02 25.63 3.05
CA GLU A 200 5.62 26.61 2.11
C GLU A 200 4.63 27.73 1.75
N SER A 201 3.32 27.47 1.85
CA SER A 201 2.25 28.45 1.65
C SER A 201 1.91 29.25 2.92
N GLY A 202 2.64 29.07 4.02
CA GLY A 202 2.40 29.75 5.30
C GLY A 202 1.46 29.01 6.26
N GLU A 203 1.19 27.73 6.01
CA GLU A 203 0.08 26.98 6.59
C GLU A 203 0.53 25.90 7.61
N GLN A 204 -0.41 25.27 8.34
CA GLN A 204 -0.09 24.24 9.35
C GLN A 204 0.55 22.97 8.76
N GLY A 205 0.38 22.72 7.46
CA GLY A 205 0.96 21.59 6.76
C GLY A 205 0.45 20.23 7.25
N ILE A 206 -0.83 20.15 7.65
CA ILE A 206 -1.43 18.86 8.02
C ILE A 206 -1.62 18.03 6.74
N PRO A 207 -1.20 16.75 6.71
CA PRO A 207 -1.39 15.94 5.52
C PRO A 207 -2.86 15.77 5.15
N ASN A 208 -3.22 16.05 3.90
CA ASN A 208 -4.49 15.65 3.33
C ASN A 208 -4.50 14.13 3.19
N LEU A 209 -5.37 13.45 3.94
CA LEU A 209 -5.37 11.98 3.99
C LEU A 209 -5.76 11.34 2.64
N GLN A 210 -6.59 12.02 1.84
CA GLN A 210 -6.94 11.53 0.50
C GLN A 210 -5.74 11.62 -0.46
N ALA A 211 -5.07 12.76 -0.52
CA ALA A 211 -3.86 12.94 -1.32
C ALA A 211 -2.75 11.99 -0.87
N LEU A 212 -2.59 11.79 0.45
CA LEU A 212 -1.63 10.86 1.03
C LEU A 212 -1.91 9.41 0.61
N ASN A 213 -3.18 8.98 0.64
CA ASN A 213 -3.55 7.64 0.18
C ASN A 213 -3.28 7.45 -1.31
N GLN A 214 -3.62 8.44 -2.15
CA GLN A 214 -3.32 8.38 -3.58
C GLN A 214 -1.80 8.33 -3.82
N ALA A 215 -1.01 9.13 -3.12
CA ALA A 215 0.44 9.15 -3.24
C ALA A 215 1.10 7.83 -2.82
N LEU A 216 0.64 7.22 -1.72
CA LEU A 216 1.15 5.94 -1.23
C LEU A 216 0.83 4.80 -2.22
N ILE A 217 -0.40 4.75 -2.73
CA ILE A 217 -0.78 3.75 -3.74
C ILE A 217 -0.06 3.98 -5.09
N SER A 218 0.30 5.24 -5.40
CA SER A 218 1.07 5.57 -6.60
C SER A 218 2.46 4.93 -6.61
N LYS A 219 3.03 4.62 -5.44
CA LYS A 219 4.30 3.87 -5.35
C LYS A 219 4.17 2.47 -5.96
N HIS A 220 3.06 1.78 -5.70
CA HIS A 220 2.78 0.47 -6.32
C HIS A 220 2.56 0.57 -7.82
N VAL A 221 1.94 1.65 -8.29
CA VAL A 221 1.79 1.92 -9.72
C VAL A 221 3.16 2.16 -10.36
N TRP A 222 4.00 2.97 -9.73
CA TRP A 222 5.36 3.24 -10.20
C TRP A 222 6.22 1.98 -10.26
N ASP A 223 6.28 1.18 -9.18
CA ASP A 223 7.04 -0.07 -9.14
C ASP A 223 6.60 -1.04 -10.25
N PHE A 224 5.29 -1.06 -10.53
CA PHE A 224 4.70 -1.86 -11.61
C PHE A 224 5.05 -1.34 -13.01
N LEU A 225 5.06 -0.02 -13.22
CA LEU A 225 5.42 0.62 -14.50
C LEU A 225 6.92 0.47 -14.80
N GLN A 226 7.78 0.54 -13.78
CA GLN A 226 9.22 0.33 -13.92
C GLN A 226 9.63 -1.13 -14.12
N ASN A 227 8.67 -2.06 -14.22
CA ASN A 227 8.92 -3.49 -14.33
C ASN A 227 9.88 -4.00 -13.25
N LYS A 228 9.69 -3.56 -11.99
CA LYS A 228 10.60 -3.91 -10.89
C LYS A 228 10.53 -5.40 -10.58
N GLU A 229 11.43 -6.17 -11.19
CA GLU A 229 11.45 -7.64 -11.11
C GLU A 229 11.66 -8.14 -9.68
N SER A 230 12.29 -7.36 -8.80
CA SER A 230 12.50 -7.75 -7.40
C SER A 230 11.19 -7.86 -6.59
N SER A 231 10.06 -7.35 -7.11
CA SER A 231 8.78 -7.34 -6.40
C SER A 231 7.87 -8.47 -6.88
N ILE A 232 7.58 -9.42 -5.99
CA ILE A 232 6.61 -10.52 -6.24
C ILE A 232 5.25 -9.95 -6.65
N TRP A 233 4.85 -8.79 -6.10
CA TRP A 233 3.64 -8.09 -6.50
C TRP A 233 3.65 -7.70 -7.99
N VAL A 234 4.74 -7.11 -8.46
CA VAL A 234 4.88 -6.68 -9.85
C VAL A 234 4.86 -7.90 -10.78
N GLN A 235 5.63 -8.94 -10.47
CA GLN A 235 5.61 -10.20 -11.22
C GLN A 235 4.19 -10.76 -11.32
N TRP A 236 3.48 -10.86 -10.18
CA TRP A 236 2.13 -11.38 -10.10
C TRP A 236 1.13 -10.59 -10.94
N VAL A 237 1.20 -9.26 -10.89
CA VAL A 237 0.34 -8.39 -11.69
C VAL A 237 0.59 -8.60 -13.18
N ARG A 238 1.86 -8.68 -13.61
CA ARG A 238 2.19 -8.89 -15.03
C ARG A 238 1.65 -10.22 -15.53
N THR A 239 1.90 -11.28 -14.78
CA THR A 239 1.47 -12.64 -15.10
C THR A 239 -0.06 -12.76 -15.14
N TYR A 240 -0.75 -12.35 -14.07
CA TYR A 240 -2.17 -12.67 -13.90
C TYR A 240 -3.14 -11.56 -14.29
N LYS A 241 -2.72 -10.28 -14.26
CA LYS A 241 -3.59 -9.12 -14.58
C LYS A 241 -3.31 -8.53 -15.95
N LEU A 242 -2.05 -8.35 -16.34
CA LEU A 242 -1.70 -7.84 -17.67
C LEU A 242 -1.77 -8.92 -18.74
N ARG A 243 -1.24 -10.13 -18.48
CA ARG A 243 -1.14 -11.23 -19.47
C ARG A 243 -0.50 -10.77 -20.79
N SER A 244 0.64 -10.08 -20.70
CA SER A 244 1.35 -9.52 -21.86
C SER A 244 0.54 -8.49 -22.64
N LYS A 245 -0.34 -7.74 -21.97
CA LYS A 245 -1.02 -6.57 -22.55
C LYS A 245 -0.52 -5.28 -21.92
N SER A 246 -0.67 -4.20 -22.67
CA SER A 246 -0.51 -2.84 -22.18
C SER A 246 -1.41 -2.58 -20.96
N THR A 247 -0.89 -1.83 -19.98
CA THR A 247 -1.66 -1.37 -18.81
C THR A 247 -2.91 -0.58 -19.21
N TRP A 248 -2.84 0.14 -20.33
CA TRP A 248 -3.86 1.07 -20.77
C TRP A 248 -4.99 0.39 -21.55
N GLU A 249 -4.74 -0.79 -22.10
CA GLU A 249 -5.73 -1.61 -22.82
C GLU A 249 -6.60 -2.48 -21.91
N ILE A 250 -6.26 -2.65 -20.63
CA ILE A 250 -6.99 -3.60 -19.78
C ILE A 250 -8.45 -3.14 -19.60
N PRO A 251 -9.44 -3.98 -19.98
CA PRO A 251 -10.83 -3.66 -19.79
C PRO A 251 -11.15 -3.60 -18.29
N THR A 252 -11.69 -2.46 -17.86
CA THR A 252 -12.06 -2.28 -16.46
C THR A 252 -13.28 -3.11 -16.09
N ALA A 253 -14.22 -3.40 -16.99
CA ALA A 253 -15.53 -3.98 -16.66
C ALA A 253 -15.45 -5.27 -15.80
N SER A 254 -14.66 -6.25 -16.23
CA SER A 254 -14.47 -7.56 -15.58
C SER A 254 -13.44 -7.56 -14.44
N SER A 255 -12.81 -6.42 -14.16
CA SER A 255 -11.76 -6.31 -13.16
C SER A 255 -12.30 -6.13 -11.73
N THR A 256 -11.54 -6.66 -10.76
CA THR A 256 -11.77 -6.43 -9.32
C THR A 256 -11.77 -4.93 -8.99
N TRP A 257 -12.57 -4.51 -8.00
CA TRP A 257 -12.70 -3.10 -7.62
C TRP A 257 -11.34 -2.42 -7.34
N SER A 258 -10.46 -3.07 -6.58
CA SER A 258 -9.12 -2.55 -6.26
C SER A 258 -8.28 -2.34 -7.52
N TRP A 259 -8.33 -3.29 -8.47
CA TRP A 259 -7.63 -3.17 -9.75
C TRP A 259 -8.15 -2.02 -10.59
N LYS A 260 -9.48 -1.83 -10.67
CA LYS A 260 -10.10 -0.67 -11.35
C LYS A 260 -9.56 0.66 -10.81
N LYS A 261 -9.35 0.75 -9.50
CA LYS A 261 -8.83 1.95 -8.83
C LYS A 261 -7.34 2.16 -9.08
N ILE A 262 -6.53 1.10 -9.09
CA ILE A 262 -5.12 1.16 -9.46
C ILE A 262 -4.97 1.63 -10.92
N LEU A 263 -5.73 1.07 -11.86
CA LEU A 263 -5.74 1.52 -13.27
C LEU A 263 -6.20 2.98 -13.41
N SER A 264 -7.23 3.38 -12.66
CA SER A 264 -7.66 4.78 -12.63
C SER A 264 -6.58 5.71 -12.09
N LEU A 265 -5.81 5.28 -11.09
CA LEU A 265 -4.69 6.06 -10.55
C LEU A 265 -3.53 6.14 -11.56
N CYS A 266 -3.22 5.04 -12.26
CA CYS A 266 -2.25 5.01 -13.35
C CYS A 266 -2.58 6.07 -14.41
N ARG A 267 -3.85 6.15 -14.85
CA ARG A 267 -4.30 7.17 -15.82
C ARG A 267 -4.16 8.60 -15.30
N LYS A 268 -4.33 8.83 -13.99
CA LYS A 268 -4.13 10.15 -13.37
C LYS A 268 -2.66 10.54 -13.30
N LEU A 269 -1.76 9.57 -13.19
CA LEU A 269 -0.33 9.80 -13.13
C LEU A 269 0.29 10.03 -14.51
N THR A 270 -0.35 9.58 -15.59
CA THR A 270 0.20 9.71 -16.96
C THR A 270 0.76 11.10 -17.30
N PRO A 271 0.09 12.23 -16.99
CA PRO A 271 0.62 13.55 -17.34
C PRO A 271 1.95 13.88 -16.66
N MET A 272 2.28 13.16 -15.58
CA MET A 272 3.51 13.31 -14.77
C MET A 272 4.61 12.31 -15.17
N LEU A 273 4.30 11.40 -16.11
CA LEU A 273 5.25 10.45 -16.68
C LEU A 273 5.85 11.03 -17.96
N GLU A 274 7.12 10.72 -18.19
CA GLU A 274 7.83 11.01 -19.42
C GLU A 274 8.40 9.70 -19.95
N PHE A 275 8.16 9.42 -21.23
CA PHE A 275 8.56 8.17 -21.87
C PHE A 275 9.75 8.46 -22.77
N GLN A 276 10.88 7.82 -22.48
CA GLN A 276 12.04 7.83 -23.35
C GLN A 276 11.99 6.57 -24.19
N ILE A 277 11.72 6.76 -25.49
CA ILE A 277 11.73 5.69 -26.50
C ILE A 277 13.18 5.43 -26.89
N ALA A 278 13.61 4.18 -26.74
CA ALA A 278 14.86 3.70 -27.27
C ALA A 278 14.61 2.38 -28.02
N THR A 279 15.65 1.60 -28.22
CA THR A 279 15.57 0.26 -28.80
C THR A 279 15.12 -0.80 -27.77
N GLY A 280 14.22 -0.45 -26.85
CA GLY A 280 13.76 -1.35 -25.80
C GLY A 280 12.49 -2.14 -26.15
N THR A 281 12.07 -2.99 -25.22
CA THR A 281 10.78 -3.72 -25.27
C THR A 281 9.94 -3.47 -24.02
N LYS A 282 10.21 -2.39 -23.28
CA LYS A 282 9.58 -2.19 -21.96
C LYS A 282 8.16 -1.64 -22.06
N PHE A 283 7.82 -0.93 -23.13
CA PHE A 283 6.48 -0.41 -23.37
C PHE A 283 6.07 -0.61 -24.84
N TRP A 284 4.76 -0.68 -25.06
CA TRP A 284 4.16 -0.97 -26.37
C TRP A 284 3.94 0.33 -27.14
N LEU A 285 4.55 0.50 -28.31
CA LEU A 285 4.49 1.77 -29.04
C LEU A 285 3.05 2.15 -29.42
N TRP A 286 2.25 1.19 -29.87
CA TRP A 286 0.89 1.50 -30.33
C TRP A 286 -0.14 1.57 -29.21
N LYS A 287 0.18 1.01 -28.05
CA LYS A 287 -0.81 0.66 -27.01
C LYS A 287 -0.61 1.43 -25.72
N ASP A 288 0.61 1.92 -25.47
CA ASP A 288 0.92 2.70 -24.29
C ASP A 288 0.76 4.20 -24.55
N LEU A 289 0.50 4.95 -23.48
CA LEU A 289 0.17 6.36 -23.53
C LEU A 289 1.44 7.23 -23.45
N TRP A 290 2.37 7.00 -24.38
CA TRP A 290 3.64 7.75 -24.45
C TRP A 290 3.54 9.02 -25.28
N HIS A 291 2.72 9.03 -26.35
CA HIS A 291 2.57 10.19 -27.23
C HIS A 291 1.56 11.21 -26.66
N PRO A 292 1.81 12.54 -26.78
CA PRO A 292 0.91 13.57 -26.29
C PRO A 292 -0.51 13.54 -26.90
N ILE A 293 -0.67 12.94 -28.07
CA ILE A 293 -1.97 12.85 -28.77
C ILE A 293 -2.87 11.75 -28.20
N GLY A 294 -2.33 10.81 -27.41
CA GLY A 294 -3.06 9.67 -26.89
C GLY A 294 -2.47 8.33 -27.32
N ILE A 295 -3.25 7.27 -27.12
CA ILE A 295 -2.90 5.91 -27.56
C ILE A 295 -3.09 5.82 -29.07
N LEU A 296 -2.01 5.50 -29.79
CA LEU A 296 -2.01 5.49 -31.25
C LEU A 296 -3.00 4.48 -31.84
N SER A 297 -3.16 3.31 -31.22
CA SER A 297 -4.12 2.28 -31.67
C SER A 297 -5.58 2.74 -31.60
N LEU A 298 -5.91 3.67 -30.71
CA LEU A 298 -7.26 4.26 -30.61
C LEU A 298 -7.49 5.36 -31.64
N LEU A 299 -6.43 6.09 -32.01
CA LEU A 299 -6.50 7.22 -32.94
C LEU A 299 -6.42 6.77 -34.40
N PHE A 300 -5.67 5.69 -34.66
CA PHE A 300 -5.46 5.15 -35.99
C PHE A 300 -5.89 3.68 -36.08
N PRO A 301 -7.19 3.37 -35.95
CA PRO A 301 -7.70 1.99 -35.94
C PRO A 301 -7.53 1.25 -37.28
N ARG A 302 -7.21 1.98 -38.36
CA ARG A 302 -6.96 1.44 -39.72
C ARG A 302 -5.48 1.37 -40.08
N ALA A 303 -4.58 1.77 -39.17
CA ALA A 303 -3.15 1.61 -39.41
C ALA A 303 -2.80 0.11 -39.50
N PRO A 304 -1.83 -0.29 -40.34
CA PRO A 304 -1.31 -1.65 -40.31
C PRO A 304 -0.86 -1.97 -38.88
N THR A 305 -1.15 -3.18 -38.41
CA THR A 305 -0.63 -3.69 -37.14
C THR A 305 0.88 -3.88 -37.26
N VAL A 306 1.62 -2.77 -37.14
CA VAL A 306 3.06 -2.77 -37.02
C VAL A 306 3.35 -3.28 -35.61
N THR A 307 3.91 -4.48 -35.50
CA THR A 307 4.32 -5.01 -34.21
C THR A 307 5.51 -4.21 -33.70
N ASP A 308 5.74 -4.17 -32.38
CA ASP A 308 6.92 -3.48 -31.84
C ASP A 308 8.23 -4.02 -32.46
N LYS A 309 8.25 -5.29 -32.91
CA LYS A 309 9.38 -5.86 -33.69
C LYS A 309 9.56 -5.21 -35.07
N ASP A 310 8.47 -4.91 -35.76
CA ASP A 310 8.49 -4.26 -37.07
C ASP A 310 8.96 -2.81 -36.94
N VAL A 311 8.50 -2.10 -35.90
CA VAL A 311 8.98 -0.75 -35.58
C VAL A 311 10.49 -0.78 -35.30
N MET A 312 10.95 -1.71 -34.47
CA MET A 312 12.36 -1.82 -34.09
C MET A 312 13.28 -2.16 -35.27
N THR A 313 12.77 -2.92 -36.24
CA THR A 313 13.47 -3.19 -37.50
C THR A 313 13.59 -1.91 -38.33
N ILE A 314 12.54 -1.08 -38.39
CA ILE A 314 12.53 0.22 -39.10
C ILE A 314 13.40 1.26 -38.38
N LEU A 315 13.42 1.28 -37.03
CA LEU A 315 14.20 2.21 -36.23
C LEU A 315 15.69 1.90 -36.25
N GLY A 316 16.08 0.62 -36.43
CA GLY A 316 17.47 0.21 -36.60
C GLY A 316 18.14 0.80 -37.86
N ASP A 317 17.34 1.17 -38.87
CA ASP A 317 17.80 1.81 -40.10
C ASP A 317 17.90 3.35 -39.99
N ILE A 318 17.50 3.94 -38.85
CA ILE A 318 17.53 5.39 -38.61
C ILE A 318 18.74 5.76 -37.72
N PRO A 319 19.77 6.46 -38.24
CA PRO A 319 21.05 6.67 -37.56
C PRO A 319 21.03 7.52 -36.26
N SER A 320 19.88 8.01 -35.83
CA SER A 320 19.76 9.08 -34.81
C SER A 320 19.02 8.66 -33.53
N ILE A 321 18.67 7.39 -33.36
CA ILE A 321 18.04 6.90 -32.12
C ILE A 321 19.14 6.42 -31.17
N SER A 322 19.11 6.94 -29.94
CA SER A 322 20.04 6.53 -28.89
C SER A 322 19.98 5.02 -28.69
N THR A 323 21.08 4.31 -28.91
CA THR A 323 21.26 2.91 -28.54
C THR A 323 21.08 2.79 -27.02
N GLY A 324 19.95 2.25 -26.57
CA GLY A 324 19.60 2.22 -25.14
C GLY A 324 18.33 1.43 -24.83
N GLU A 325 18.04 1.30 -23.55
CA GLU A 325 16.77 0.73 -23.07
C GLU A 325 15.71 1.80 -22.92
N ASP A 326 14.48 1.46 -23.28
CA ASP A 326 13.30 2.24 -22.92
C ASP A 326 13.29 2.60 -21.43
N SER A 327 12.83 3.82 -21.11
CA SER A 327 12.65 4.21 -19.72
C SER A 327 11.42 5.08 -19.53
N ILE A 328 10.76 4.88 -18.38
CA ILE A 328 9.71 5.78 -17.91
C ILE A 328 10.35 6.62 -16.81
N LEU A 329 10.34 7.93 -17.01
CA LEU A 329 10.85 8.92 -16.09
C LEU A 329 9.70 9.62 -15.39
N TRP A 330 9.97 10.06 -14.16
CA TRP A 330 9.07 10.90 -13.40
C TRP A 330 9.48 12.35 -13.62
N LYS A 331 8.55 13.19 -14.10
CA LYS A 331 8.85 14.59 -14.49
C LYS A 331 9.48 15.45 -13.40
N PHE A 332 9.36 15.04 -12.14
CA PHE A 332 9.91 15.75 -10.99
C PHE A 332 11.21 15.10 -10.44
N GLY A 333 11.98 14.44 -11.30
CA GLY A 333 13.22 13.73 -10.94
C GLY A 333 12.95 12.32 -10.44
N ASN A 334 13.59 11.89 -9.35
CA ASN A 334 13.35 10.55 -8.81
C ASN A 334 11.94 10.42 -8.21
N PHE A 335 11.26 9.33 -8.55
CA PHE A 335 9.96 9.05 -7.96
C PHE A 335 10.10 8.89 -6.44
N SER A 336 9.27 9.61 -5.71
CA SER A 336 9.08 9.41 -4.27
C SER A 336 7.61 9.58 -3.94
N THR A 337 7.16 8.94 -2.86
CA THR A 337 5.81 9.18 -2.34
C THR A 337 5.61 10.67 -2.03
N SER A 338 6.68 11.40 -1.71
CA SER A 338 6.62 12.84 -1.48
C SER A 338 6.37 13.65 -2.74
N SER A 339 7.06 13.36 -3.84
CA SER A 339 6.80 14.03 -5.12
C SER A 339 5.41 13.68 -5.64
N ALA A 340 4.96 12.43 -5.50
CA ALA A 340 3.59 12.04 -5.81
C ALA A 340 2.54 12.76 -4.93
N TYR A 341 2.82 12.95 -3.64
CA TYR A 341 1.93 13.68 -2.73
C TYR A 341 1.74 15.14 -3.16
N LYS A 342 2.80 15.81 -3.63
CA LYS A 342 2.69 17.17 -4.17
C LYS A 342 1.75 17.27 -5.36
N VAL A 343 1.71 16.25 -6.22
CA VAL A 343 0.80 16.18 -7.39
C VAL A 343 -0.67 16.08 -6.96
N PHE A 344 -0.98 15.29 -5.93
CA PHE A 344 -2.35 15.11 -5.47
C PHE A 344 -2.81 16.12 -4.42
N SER A 345 -1.88 16.86 -3.83
CA SER A 345 -2.18 17.84 -2.81
C SER A 345 -2.92 19.03 -3.42
N PRO A 346 -3.87 19.61 -2.66
CA PRO A 346 -4.47 20.87 -3.08
C PRO A 346 -3.41 21.96 -3.21
N THR A 347 -3.42 22.67 -4.34
CA THR A 347 -2.62 23.87 -4.56
C THR A 347 -3.51 25.08 -4.28
N ALA A 348 -3.08 26.01 -3.44
CA ALA A 348 -3.75 27.30 -3.29
C ALA A 348 -2.76 28.44 -3.44
N ALA A 349 -3.26 29.58 -3.93
CA ALA A 349 -2.58 30.86 -3.85
C ALA A 349 -2.34 31.23 -2.38
N LYS A 350 -1.19 31.84 -2.07
CA LYS A 350 -0.81 32.26 -0.71
C LYS A 350 -1.95 33.06 -0.05
N VAL A 351 -2.52 32.53 1.02
CA VAL A 351 -3.46 33.28 1.87
C VAL A 351 -2.67 33.83 3.07
N PRO A 352 -2.68 35.15 3.35
CA PRO A 352 -1.89 35.71 4.44
C PRO A 352 -2.43 35.27 5.81
N TRP A 353 -1.58 34.57 6.59
CA TRP A 353 -1.88 34.07 7.94
C TRP A 353 -1.61 35.07 9.07
N ASN A 354 -1.32 36.34 8.73
CA ASN A 354 -0.77 37.35 9.65
C ASN A 354 -1.70 37.76 10.82
N GLY A 355 -2.94 37.27 10.87
CA GLY A 355 -3.94 37.70 11.86
C GLY A 355 -4.15 36.79 13.07
N LEU A 356 -3.57 35.58 13.12
CA LEU A 356 -3.80 34.61 14.22
C LEU A 356 -2.55 34.31 15.06
N SER A 357 -1.36 34.65 14.57
CA SER A 357 -0.08 34.48 15.29
C SER A 357 0.36 35.73 16.07
N SER A 358 -0.38 36.84 15.98
CA SER A 358 -0.07 38.09 16.68
C SER A 358 -0.50 38.13 18.16
N ALA A 359 -1.11 37.06 18.68
CA ALA A 359 -1.13 36.81 20.12
C ALA A 359 0.14 36.02 20.47
N GLY A 360 1.20 36.77 20.79
CA GLY A 360 2.60 36.33 20.79
C GLY A 360 2.88 34.98 21.44
N LEU A 361 3.52 34.10 20.69
CA LEU A 361 4.36 33.02 21.20
C LEU A 361 5.56 32.91 20.26
N SER A 362 6.65 33.57 20.66
CA SER A 362 7.97 33.32 20.10
C SER A 362 8.32 31.85 20.30
N SER A 363 8.86 31.23 19.25
CA SER A 363 9.46 29.91 19.26
C SER A 363 10.57 29.82 20.30
N ASN A 364 10.27 29.36 21.51
CA ASN A 364 11.27 28.95 22.49
C ASN A 364 10.64 27.88 23.38
N GLY A 365 11.27 26.69 23.41
CA GLY A 365 11.22 25.75 24.52
C GLY A 365 9.87 25.10 24.88
N MET A 366 9.90 23.80 25.10
CA MET A 366 8.84 23.11 25.83
C MET A 366 8.98 23.50 27.31
N GLU A 367 8.15 24.41 27.81
CA GLU A 367 8.09 24.75 29.23
C GLU A 367 7.10 23.82 29.94
N VAL A 368 7.63 23.00 30.86
CA VAL A 368 6.84 22.22 31.82
C VAL A 368 6.73 23.06 33.09
N LEU A 369 5.51 23.47 33.43
CA LEU A 369 5.22 24.13 34.71
C LEU A 369 5.07 23.04 35.79
N ASN A 370 5.98 23.01 36.75
CA ASN A 370 5.76 22.29 38.00
C ASN A 370 4.89 23.13 38.94
N GLY A 371 4.11 22.45 39.80
CA GLY A 371 3.07 23.04 40.65
C GLY A 371 3.55 24.03 41.72
N ASP A 372 4.84 24.32 41.76
CA ASP A 372 5.55 25.21 42.69
C ASP A 372 6.21 26.42 41.99
N GLY A 373 5.99 26.60 40.68
CA GLY A 373 6.31 27.85 39.98
C GLY A 373 7.79 28.05 39.61
N THR A 374 8.63 27.01 39.69
CA THR A 374 10.02 27.09 39.23
C THR A 374 10.19 26.55 37.80
N VAL A 375 10.97 27.27 36.97
CA VAL A 375 11.22 26.95 35.56
C VAL A 375 12.57 26.24 35.42
N GLN A 376 12.57 24.97 34.99
CA GLN A 376 13.80 24.24 34.66
C GLN A 376 14.02 24.21 33.15
N ARG A 377 15.08 24.86 32.66
CA ARG A 377 15.50 24.79 31.24
C ARG A 377 16.34 23.54 31.00
N GLN A 378 15.79 22.55 30.29
CA GLN A 378 16.60 21.50 29.67
C GLN A 378 16.92 21.89 28.21
N ALA A 379 18.20 22.17 27.94
CA ALA A 379 18.70 22.30 26.58
C ALA A 379 18.85 20.91 25.96
N SER A 380 18.06 20.60 24.93
CA SER A 380 18.38 19.52 23.99
C SER A 380 18.76 20.14 22.65
N HIS A 381 20.01 19.96 22.27
CA HIS A 381 20.50 20.25 20.92
C HIS A 381 19.75 19.37 19.92
N TYR A 382 18.89 19.98 19.11
CA TYR A 382 18.45 19.38 17.85
C TYR A 382 18.72 20.38 16.72
N GLY A 383 19.70 20.02 15.89
CA GLY A 383 20.06 20.72 14.68
C GLY A 383 18.93 20.77 13.66
N SER A 384 19.10 21.67 12.68
CA SER A 384 18.27 21.90 11.51
C SER A 384 17.56 20.65 10.98
N LEU A 385 16.22 20.66 10.99
CA LEU A 385 15.36 19.55 10.54
C LEU A 385 15.25 19.48 8.99
N PRO A 386 15.37 18.28 8.39
CA PRO A 386 15.20 18.08 6.95
C PRO A 386 13.72 18.08 6.52
N SER A 387 13.53 18.34 5.22
CA SER A 387 12.26 18.49 4.51
C SER A 387 11.24 17.37 4.72
N ASN A 388 9.98 17.80 4.80
CA ASN A 388 8.75 17.04 5.06
C ASN A 388 8.65 15.68 4.31
N LEU A 389 8.02 14.70 4.97
CA LEU A 389 7.83 13.26 4.63
C LEU A 389 8.86 12.25 5.15
N SER A 390 10.09 12.66 5.43
CA SER A 390 11.07 11.83 6.16
C SER A 390 10.60 11.46 7.57
N LEU A 391 9.92 12.38 8.25
CA LEU A 391 9.36 12.23 9.61
C LEU A 391 8.22 11.19 9.73
N PHE A 392 7.62 10.75 8.62
CA PHE A 392 6.51 9.80 8.63
C PHE A 392 6.96 8.33 8.49
N GLY A 393 8.27 8.05 8.58
CA GLY A 393 8.81 6.69 8.50
C GLY A 393 8.61 6.01 7.14
N VAL A 394 8.34 6.77 6.07
CA VAL A 394 8.03 6.25 4.73
C VAL A 394 9.25 5.54 4.10
N SER A 395 10.47 5.95 4.46
CA SER A 395 11.73 5.33 4.01
C SER A 395 12.05 3.98 4.66
N HIS A 396 11.39 3.62 5.77
CA HIS A 396 11.68 2.37 6.51
C HIS A 396 10.74 1.20 6.17
N LEU A 397 9.92 1.36 5.12
CA LEU A 397 9.01 0.33 4.61
C LEU A 397 9.52 -0.33 3.31
N GLU A 398 10.75 -0.01 2.89
CA GLU A 398 11.18 -0.16 1.48
C GLU A 398 11.71 -1.53 1.05
N GLY A 399 11.91 -2.50 1.95
CA GLY A 399 12.59 -3.75 1.59
C GLY A 399 11.75 -5.02 1.50
N LYS A 400 10.85 -5.26 2.47
CA LYS A 400 10.31 -6.62 2.72
C LYS A 400 8.84 -6.67 3.15
N LYS A 401 8.10 -5.55 3.08
CA LYS A 401 6.76 -5.37 3.68
C LYS A 401 5.60 -5.34 2.67
N GLN A 402 5.73 -5.92 1.49
CA GLN A 402 4.70 -5.82 0.45
C GLN A 402 3.76 -7.04 0.23
N PRO A 403 3.63 -8.06 1.11
CA PRO A 403 2.69 -9.16 0.87
C PRO A 403 1.20 -8.77 1.00
N SER A 404 0.86 -7.62 1.60
CA SER A 404 -0.53 -7.23 1.87
C SER A 404 -1.34 -6.93 0.59
N ILE A 405 -0.70 -6.39 -0.45
CA ILE A 405 -1.43 -6.07 -1.70
C ILE A 405 -1.75 -7.34 -2.49
N LEU A 406 -0.84 -8.31 -2.52
CA LEU A 406 -1.03 -9.62 -3.14
C LEU A 406 -2.25 -10.37 -2.56
N GLN A 407 -2.45 -10.26 -1.24
CA GLN A 407 -3.58 -10.88 -0.53
C GLN A 407 -4.94 -10.44 -1.06
N HIS A 408 -5.09 -9.18 -1.49
CA HIS A 408 -6.33 -8.71 -2.08
C HIS A 408 -6.72 -9.40 -3.38
N PHE A 409 -5.74 -9.98 -4.08
CA PHE A 409 -5.95 -10.47 -5.43
C PHE A 409 -5.93 -11.99 -5.57
N PHE A 410 -5.73 -12.76 -4.50
CA PHE A 410 -5.85 -14.22 -4.57
C PHE A 410 -7.31 -14.70 -4.59
N PHE A 411 -8.23 -13.91 -4.07
CA PHE A 411 -9.62 -14.35 -3.92
C PHE A 411 -10.46 -14.05 -5.16
N SER A 412 -10.70 -15.05 -6.01
CA SER A 412 -11.93 -15.04 -6.82
C SER A 412 -12.39 -16.38 -7.43
N ARG A 413 -11.75 -17.54 -7.18
CA ARG A 413 -12.21 -18.89 -7.60
C ARG A 413 -11.23 -19.98 -7.11
N GLY A 414 -11.69 -21.20 -6.86
CA GLY A 414 -10.89 -22.45 -6.84
C GLY A 414 -9.56 -22.43 -6.09
N GLY A 415 -9.57 -22.12 -4.80
CA GLY A 415 -8.32 -21.91 -4.06
C GLY A 415 -8.42 -22.14 -2.55
N PHE A 416 -7.29 -22.57 -1.99
CA PHE A 416 -7.06 -22.74 -0.57
C PHE A 416 -5.96 -21.77 -0.11
N ILE A 417 -6.22 -21.06 0.99
CA ILE A 417 -5.24 -20.20 1.65
C ILE A 417 -5.28 -20.52 3.13
N THR A 418 -4.17 -20.93 3.71
CA THR A 418 -4.06 -21.01 5.18
C THR A 418 -3.30 -19.81 5.70
N CYS A 419 -3.83 -19.17 6.74
CA CYS A 419 -3.09 -18.21 7.54
C CYS A 419 -2.63 -18.93 8.80
N CYS A 420 -1.33 -19.15 8.96
CA CYS A 420 -0.78 -19.71 10.20
C CYS A 420 -0.07 -18.60 10.98
N GLY A 421 -0.33 -18.54 12.28
CA GLY A 421 0.48 -17.76 13.21
C GLY A 421 1.30 -18.73 14.07
N ALA A 422 2.62 -18.57 14.08
CA ALA A 422 3.46 -19.26 15.06
C ALA A 422 3.37 -18.55 16.43
N SER A 423 3.64 -19.25 17.52
CA SER A 423 3.78 -18.65 18.86
C SER A 423 5.04 -19.15 19.53
#